data_AF-A0A4Y7RMZ3-F1
#
_entry.id   AF-A0A4Y7RMZ3-F1
#
_cell.length_a   1.000
_cell.length_b   1.000
_cell.length_c   1.000
_cell.angle_alpha   90.00
_cell.angle_beta   90.00
_cell.angle_gamma   90.00
#
_symmetry.space_group_name_H-M   'P 1'
#
loop_
_entity.id
_entity.type
_entity.pdbx_description
1 polymer ?
#
loop_
_entity_poly.entity_id
_entity_poly.type
_entity_poly.pdbx_seq_one_letter_code
_entity_poly.pdbx_strand_id
1 'polypeptide(L)'
;MAAEGKNMSFEDAIARLEAVVKELEDGGLPLEKALELFAEGIELSKVCNKSLEAAEQRIAILTRDESGGVTLKEIDRLPAGGEGAGCDF
;
A
#
# COMPACT_ATOMS: atom_id res chain seq x y z
N MET A 1 -5.20 -20.42 -24.60
CA MET A 1 -5.58 -19.30 -23.73
C MET A 1 -4.71 -19.38 -22.49
N ALA A 2 -3.63 -18.60 -22.46
CA ALA A 2 -2.72 -18.55 -21.32
C ALA A 2 -3.23 -17.45 -20.37
N ALA A 3 -3.49 -17.83 -19.13
CA ALA A 3 -3.73 -16.88 -18.06
C ALA A 3 -2.39 -16.18 -17.76
N GLU A 4 -2.19 -14.99 -18.32
CA GLU A 4 -1.10 -14.12 -17.93
C GLU A 4 -1.42 -13.58 -16.53
N GLY A 5 -0.67 -14.08 -15.53
CA GLY A 5 -0.55 -13.42 -14.24
C GLY A 5 0.10 -12.06 -14.47
N LYS A 6 -0.73 -11.05 -14.75
CA LYS A 6 -0.29 -9.68 -15.02
C LYS A 6 0.34 -9.15 -13.73
N ASN A 7 1.67 -9.21 -13.67
CA ASN A 7 2.44 -8.50 -12.65
C ASN A 7 2.13 -7.01 -12.85
N MET A 8 1.18 -6.47 -12.10
CA MET A 8 0.78 -5.07 -12.20
C MET A 8 1.99 -4.19 -11.91
N SER A 9 2.24 -3.22 -12.79
CA SER A 9 3.24 -2.19 -12.55
C SER A 9 2.79 -1.29 -11.40
N PHE A 10 3.74 -0.62 -10.73
CA PHE A 10 3.42 0.36 -9.69
C PHE A 10 2.44 1.43 -10.17
N GLU A 11 2.68 1.97 -11.38
CA GLU A 11 1.84 3.00 -12.01
C GLU A 11 0.40 2.50 -12.27
N ASP A 12 0.25 1.25 -12.71
CA ASP A 12 -1.07 0.64 -12.89
C ASP A 12 -1.77 0.41 -11.54
N ALA A 13 -1.02 -0.01 -10.52
CA ALA A 13 -1.54 -0.28 -9.18
C ALA A 13 -2.04 0.99 -8.49
N ILE A 14 -1.28 2.07 -8.58
CA ILE A 14 -1.67 3.35 -7.98
C ILE A 14 -2.87 3.96 -8.72
N ALA A 15 -2.88 3.92 -10.06
CA ALA A 15 -4.00 4.43 -10.84
C ALA A 15 -5.30 3.67 -10.57
N ARG A 16 -5.21 2.33 -10.41
CA ARG A 16 -6.37 1.51 -10.03
C ARG A 16 -6.83 1.82 -8.61
N LEU A 17 -5.90 2.01 -7.67
CA LEU A 17 -6.23 2.34 -6.28
C LEU A 17 -6.96 3.69 -6.19
N GLU A 18 -6.50 4.70 -6.92
CA GLU A 18 -7.17 6.01 -7.01
C GLU A 18 -8.59 5.89 -7.57
N ALA A 19 -8.79 5.06 -8.60
CA ALA A 19 -10.11 4.80 -9.15
C ALA A 19 -11.04 4.12 -8.12
N VAL A 20 -10.54 3.09 -7.43
CA VAL A 20 -11.29 2.39 -6.37
C VAL A 20 -11.70 3.35 -5.24
N VAL A 21 -10.77 4.19 -4.78
CA VAL A 21 -11.06 5.20 -3.74
C VAL A 21 -12.14 6.17 -4.23
N LYS A 22 -12.02 6.67 -5.47
CA LYS A 22 -13.02 7.56 -6.04
C LYS A 22 -14.41 6.91 -6.15
N GLU A 23 -14.47 5.63 -6.55
CA GLU A 23 -15.73 4.87 -6.60
C GLU A 23 -16.35 4.72 -5.20
N LEU A 24 -15.53 4.48 -4.17
CA LEU A 24 -15.99 4.42 -2.78
C LEU A 24 -16.47 5.78 -2.24
N GLU A 25 -15.84 6.88 -2.66
CA GLU A 25 -16.18 8.25 -2.25
C GLU A 25 -17.44 8.81 -2.94
N ASP A 26 -17.72 8.40 -4.19
CA ASP A 26 -18.89 8.85 -4.96
C ASP A 26 -20.21 8.46 -4.26
N GLY A 27 -20.17 7.39 -3.46
CA GLY A 27 -21.34 6.87 -2.75
C GLY A 27 -22.33 6.20 -3.71
N GLY A 28 -23.48 5.76 -3.18
CA GLY A 28 -24.51 5.09 -3.99
C GLY A 28 -24.19 3.64 -4.39
N LEU A 29 -23.09 3.07 -3.88
CA LEU A 29 -22.76 1.67 -4.06
C LEU A 29 -23.54 0.77 -3.07
N PRO A 30 -24.02 -0.41 -3.50
CA PRO A 30 -24.53 -1.40 -2.57
C PRO A 30 -23.39 -1.92 -1.67
N LEU A 31 -23.73 -2.32 -0.43
CA LEU A 31 -22.76 -2.73 0.59
C LEU A 31 -21.80 -3.82 0.10
N GLU A 32 -22.31 -4.85 -0.58
CA GLU A 32 -21.47 -5.91 -1.15
C GLU A 32 -20.41 -5.35 -2.10
N LYS A 33 -20.79 -4.40 -2.97
CA LYS A 33 -19.87 -3.80 -3.92
C LYS A 33 -18.81 -2.92 -3.24
N ALA A 34 -19.22 -2.19 -2.20
CA ALA A 34 -18.29 -1.41 -1.39
C ALA A 34 -17.26 -2.30 -0.68
N LEU A 35 -17.67 -3.47 -0.18
CA LEU A 35 -16.77 -4.45 0.43
C LEU A 35 -15.80 -5.06 -0.58
N GLU A 36 -16.26 -5.37 -1.79
CA GLU A 36 -15.38 -5.84 -2.87
C GLU A 36 -14.32 -4.80 -3.24
N LEU A 37 -14.73 -3.55 -3.47
CA LEU A 37 -13.83 -2.45 -3.79
C LEU A 37 -12.85 -2.17 -2.65
N PHE A 38 -13.30 -2.24 -1.40
CA PHE A 38 -12.42 -2.09 -0.25
C PHE A 38 -11.35 -3.18 -0.20
N ALA A 39 -11.75 -4.45 -0.39
CA ALA A 39 -10.80 -5.57 -0.44
C ALA A 39 -9.79 -5.41 -1.58
N GLU A 40 -10.25 -4.97 -2.75
CA GLU A 40 -9.39 -4.65 -3.89
C GLU A 40 -8.39 -3.53 -3.55
N GLY A 41 -8.85 -2.44 -2.93
CA GLY A 41 -8.00 -1.32 -2.50
C GLY A 41 -6.90 -1.75 -1.52
N ILE A 42 -7.22 -2.67 -0.60
CA ILE A 42 -6.22 -3.23 0.33
C ILE A 42 -5.14 -4.02 -0.42
N GLU A 43 -5.51 -4.85 -1.39
CA GLU A 43 -4.54 -5.61 -2.19
C GLU A 43 -3.66 -4.69 -3.04
N LEU A 44 -4.25 -3.67 -3.68
CA LEU A 44 -3.52 -2.67 -4.46
C LEU A 44 -2.52 -1.89 -3.59
N SER A 45 -2.92 -1.47 -2.39
CA SER A 45 -2.04 -0.79 -1.44
C SER A 45 -0.84 -1.66 -1.04
N LYS A 46 -1.03 -2.97 -0.85
CA LYS A 46 0.08 -3.91 -0.58
C LYS A 46 1.02 -4.02 -1.77
N VAL A 47 0.50 -4.03 -3.00
CA VAL A 47 1.34 -4.06 -4.22
C VAL A 47 2.17 -2.79 -4.33
N CYS A 48 1.58 -1.63 -4.08
CA CYS A 48 2.29 -0.35 -4.06
C CYS A 48 3.41 -0.34 -3.02
N ASN A 49 3.12 -0.74 -1.77
CA ASN A 49 4.11 -0.82 -0.70
C ASN A 49 5.28 -1.74 -1.07
N LYS A 50 5.00 -2.97 -1.54
CA LYS A 50 6.06 -3.91 -1.96
C LYS A 50 6.94 -3.35 -3.06
N SER A 51 6.36 -2.59 -3.99
CA SER A 51 7.11 -1.97 -5.09
C SER A 51 8.05 -0.89 -4.56
N LEU A 52 7.59 -0.07 -3.61
CA LEU A 52 8.40 0.94 -2.94
C LEU A 52 9.52 0.29 -2.11
N GLU A 53 9.21 -0.71 -1.28
CA GLU A 53 10.20 -1.45 -0.49
C GLU A 53 11.31 -2.04 -1.38
N ALA A 54 10.95 -2.61 -2.53
CA ALA A 54 11.92 -3.15 -3.48
C ALA A 54 12.81 -2.04 -4.09
N ALA A 55 12.27 -0.86 -4.36
CA ALA A 55 13.03 0.28 -4.84
C ALA A 55 13.99 0.81 -3.76
N GLU A 56 13.52 0.92 -2.51
CA GLU A 56 14.32 1.36 -1.37
C GLU A 56 15.48 0.40 -1.09
N GLN A 57 15.25 -0.90 -1.12
CA GLN A 57 16.31 -1.91 -0.98
C GLN A 57 17.37 -1.79 -2.08
N ARG A 58 16.96 -1.57 -3.32
CA ARG A 58 17.89 -1.36 -4.44
C ARG A 58 18.75 -0.11 -4.24
N ILE A 59 18.15 0.99 -3.81
CA ILE A 59 18.88 2.22 -3.50
C ILE A 59 19.85 1.99 -2.33
N ALA A 60 19.41 1.32 -1.27
CA ALA A 60 20.24 1.03 -0.10
C ALA A 60 21.48 0.18 -0.46
N ILE A 61 21.35 -0.79 -1.38
CA ILE A 61 22.48 -1.59 -1.88
C ILE A 61 23.47 -0.71 -2.66
N LEU A 62 22.98 0.15 -3.56
CA LEU A 62 23.83 1.05 -4.34
C LEU A 62 24.59 2.05 -3.46
N THR A 63 23.93 2.62 -2.45
CA THR A 63 24.56 3.55 -1.49
C THR A 63 25.57 2.86 -0.57
N ARG A 64 25.38 1.57 -0.26
CA ARG A 64 26.30 0.78 0.57
C ARG A 64 27.66 0.59 -0.11
N ASP A 65 27.70 0.48 -1.44
CA ASP A 65 28.93 0.28 -2.21
C ASP A 65 29.83 1.52 -2.21
N GLU A 66 29.25 2.73 -2.13
CA GLU A 66 30.01 3.99 -2.19
C GLU A 66 30.43 4.56 -0.82
N SER A 67 29.74 4.24 0.29
CA SER A 67 29.99 4.92 1.57
C SER A 67 30.03 4.06 2.84
N GLY A 68 30.00 2.73 2.74
CA GLY A 68 30.43 1.83 3.83
C GLY A 68 29.69 1.91 5.19
N GLY A 69 28.56 2.63 5.29
CA GLY A 69 27.76 2.74 6.51
C GLY A 69 26.26 2.78 6.19
N VAL A 70 25.48 1.86 6.77
CA VAL A 70 24.02 1.80 6.58
C VAL A 70 23.33 2.23 7.86
N THR A 71 22.59 3.34 7.79
CA THR A 71 21.57 3.70 8.79
C THR A 71 20.24 3.83 8.08
N LEU A 72 19.46 2.75 8.08
CA LEU A 72 18.03 2.82 7.74
C LEU A 72 17.29 3.13 9.04
N LYS A 73 16.81 4.37 9.17
CA LYS A 73 15.86 4.70 10.24
C LYS A 73 14.50 4.17 9.82
N GLU A 74 13.92 3.38 10.72
CA GLU A 74 12.61 2.74 10.64
C GLU A 74 11.58 3.63 9.93
N ILE A 75 11.03 3.14 8.82
CA ILE A 75 9.86 3.75 8.17
C ILE A 75 8.68 3.48 9.09
N ASP A 76 8.09 4.58 9.53
CA ASP A 76 7.05 4.72 10.54
C ASP A 76 5.96 3.66 10.36
N ARG A 77 5.97 2.65 11.24
CA ARG A 77 4.82 1.76 11.44
C ARG A 77 3.73 2.61 12.07
N LEU A 78 2.88 3.22 11.25
CA LEU A 78 1.72 3.96 11.73
C LEU A 78 0.91 3.04 12.66
N PRO A 79 0.72 3.39 13.95
CA PRO A 79 -0.06 2.57 14.85
C PRO A 79 -1.50 2.54 14.33
N ALA A 80 -1.99 1.33 14.06
CA ALA A 80 -3.40 1.06 13.88
C ALA A 80 -4.16 1.64 15.08
N GLY A 81 -5.21 2.41 14.80
CA GLY A 81 -5.98 3.18 15.78
C GLY A 81 -6.31 2.42 17.06
N GLY A 82 -6.13 3.12 18.17
CA GLY A 82 -6.35 2.55 19.50
C GLY A 82 -6.13 3.57 20.59
N GLU A 83 -6.93 4.64 20.62
CA GLU A 83 -7.15 5.40 21.86
C GLU A 83 -8.65 5.40 22.15
N GLY A 84 -9.09 4.30 22.76
CA GLY A 84 -10.25 4.32 23.62
C GLY A 84 -9.93 5.18 24.85
N ALA A 85 -10.25 6.46 24.78
CA ALA A 85 -10.36 7.30 25.96
C ALA A 85 -11.69 6.95 26.64
N GLY A 86 -11.62 6.21 27.75
CA GLY A 86 -12.85 5.85 28.46
C GLY A 86 -12.74 4.87 29.62
N CYS A 87 -11.67 4.90 30.42
CA CYS A 87 -11.66 4.27 31.74
C CYS A 87 -10.84 5.12 32.73
N ASP A 88 -11.32 5.15 33.98
CA ASP A 88 -10.66 5.61 35.22
C ASP A 88 -10.78 7.11 35.61
N PHE A 89 -11.97 7.53 36.06
CA PHE A 89 -12.28 7.77 37.49
C PHE A 89 -13.74 8.24 37.69
#